data_AF-A0A958ASA3-F1
#
_entry.id   AF-A0A958ASA3-F1
#
_cell.length_a   1.000
_cell.length_b   1.000
_cell.length_c   1.000
_cell.angle_alpha   90.00
_cell.angle_beta   90.00
_cell.angle_gamma   90.00
#
_symmetry.space_group_name_H-M   'P 1'
#
loop_
_entity.id
_entity.type
_entity.pdbx_description
1 polymer ?
#
loop_
_entity_poly.entity_id
_entity_poly.type
_entity_poly.pdbx_seq_one_letter_code
_entity_poly.pdbx_strand_id
1 'polypeptide(L)'
;MELLIPTLTALAAQLPVVMVWIIGLVLALVFWKRNPKVSLLTLIAIMGFIINMLVGTYLSIWLPTMRDQGWSINQIGTALGLIGFIRSFVGAILWGLVLVAIFGWREKAVSGVSEDAHTP
;
A
#
# COMPACT_ATOMS: atom_id res chain seq x y z
N MET A 1 19.31 -26.20 5.21
CA MET A 1 19.90 -25.13 4.38
C MET A 1 19.14 -24.89 3.08
N GLU A 2 18.34 -25.84 2.57
CA GLU A 2 17.58 -25.66 1.31
C GLU A 2 16.49 -24.57 1.33
N LEU A 3 16.00 -24.19 2.51
CA LEU A 3 14.96 -23.17 2.65
C LEU A 3 15.48 -21.72 2.73
N LEU A 4 16.81 -21.53 2.84
CA LEU A 4 17.44 -20.24 3.14
C LEU A 4 17.55 -19.34 1.89
N ILE A 5 17.86 -19.95 0.74
CA ILE A 5 17.92 -19.25 -0.55
C ILE A 5 16.55 -18.72 -1.01
N PRO A 6 15.45 -19.50 -0.97
CA PRO A 6 14.14 -18.99 -1.36
C PRO A 6 13.59 -17.91 -0.42
N THR A 7 13.93 -17.93 0.88
CA THR A 7 13.54 -16.87 1.82
C THR A 7 14.32 -15.58 1.57
N LEU A 8 15.63 -15.66 1.31
CA LEU A 8 16.44 -14.46 1.00
C LEU A 8 16.03 -13.79 -0.31
N THR A 9 15.71 -14.58 -1.34
CA THR A 9 15.22 -14.05 -2.62
C THR A 9 13.83 -13.44 -2.50
N ALA A 10 12.93 -14.03 -1.69
CA ALA A 10 11.64 -13.44 -1.40
C ALA A 10 11.75 -12.11 -0.63
N LEU A 11 12.67 -12.00 0.34
CA LEU A 11 12.95 -10.73 1.04
C LEU A 11 13.56 -9.69 0.08
N ALA A 12 14.52 -10.10 -0.74
CA ALA A 12 15.16 -9.20 -1.70
C ALA A 12 14.16 -8.67 -2.74
N ALA A 13 13.20 -9.49 -3.17
CA ALA A 13 12.12 -9.07 -4.06
C ALA A 13 11.14 -8.07 -3.41
N GLN A 14 11.04 -8.05 -2.08
CA GLN A 14 10.18 -7.11 -1.34
C GLN A 14 10.88 -5.79 -0.99
N LEU A 15 12.22 -5.73 -1.00
CA LEU A 15 12.99 -4.52 -0.71
C LEU A 15 12.52 -3.27 -1.49
N PRO A 16 12.25 -3.32 -2.81
CA PRO A 16 11.83 -2.15 -3.55
C PRO A 16 10.48 -1.61 -3.05
N VAL A 17 9.54 -2.50 -2.73
CA VAL A 17 8.21 -2.14 -2.23
C VAL A 17 8.30 -1.53 -0.83
N VAL A 18 9.12 -2.12 0.04
CA VAL A 18 9.36 -1.59 1.39
C VAL A 18 10.00 -0.20 1.32
N MET A 19 10.94 0.03 0.39
CA MET A 19 11.50 1.37 0.18
C MET A 19 10.44 2.39 -0.23
N VAL A 20 9.53 2.03 -1.14
CA VAL A 20 8.42 2.92 -1.53
C VAL A 20 7.52 3.25 -0.33
N TRP A 21 7.22 2.28 0.53
CA TRP A 21 6.42 2.51 1.73
C TRP A 21 7.12 3.42 2.75
N ILE A 22 8.43 3.25 2.94
CA ILE A 22 9.23 4.14 3.81
C ILE A 22 9.26 5.56 3.26
N ILE A 23 9.49 5.73 1.95
CA ILE A 23 9.50 7.05 1.31
C ILE A 23 8.13 7.72 1.44
N GLY A 24 7.04 6.97 1.23
CA GLY A 24 5.67 7.46 1.43
C GLY A 24 5.41 7.92 2.86
N LEU A 25 5.87 7.16 3.86
CA LEU A 25 5.75 7.50 5.28
C LEU A 25 6.53 8.77 5.65
N VAL A 26 7.78 8.88 5.17
CA VAL A 26 8.63 10.06 5.41
C VAL A 26 8.00 11.30 4.80
N LEU A 27 7.53 11.21 3.55
CA LEU A 27 6.85 12.32 2.88
C LEU A 27 5.56 12.72 3.60
N ALA A 28 4.76 11.76 4.09
CA ALA A 28 3.56 12.05 4.86
C ALA A 28 3.88 12.84 6.15
N LEU A 29 4.90 12.41 6.89
CA LEU A 29 5.31 13.04 8.14
C LEU A 29 5.89 14.45 7.90
N VAL A 30 6.68 14.63 6.84
CA VAL A 30 7.26 15.93 6.48
C VAL A 30 6.18 16.94 6.06
N PHE A 31 5.13 16.50 5.35
CA PHE A 31 4.06 17.38 4.86
C PHE A 31 2.89 17.60 5.83
N TRP A 32 2.89 16.94 7.01
CA TRP A 32 1.79 16.98 7.98
C TRP A 32 1.43 18.40 8.44
N LYS A 33 2.42 19.26 8.68
CA LYS A 33 2.18 20.64 9.14
C LYS A 33 1.63 21.58 8.06
N ARG A 34 1.78 21.21 6.78
CA ARG A 34 1.43 22.11 5.67
C ARG A 34 0.02 21.84 5.14
N ASN A 35 -0.41 20.58 5.02
CA ASN A 35 -1.73 20.21 4.47
C ASN A 35 -2.36 18.97 5.18
N PRO A 36 -3.16 19.16 6.25
CA PRO A 36 -3.66 18.06 7.08
C PRO A 36 -4.57 17.06 6.33
N LYS A 37 -5.30 17.51 5.30
CA LYS A 37 -6.17 16.63 4.49
C LYS A 37 -5.38 15.62 3.65
N VAL A 38 -4.25 16.05 3.07
CA VAL A 38 -3.35 15.19 2.30
C VAL A 38 -2.68 14.18 3.23
N SER A 39 -2.26 14.64 4.41
CA SER A 39 -1.65 13.78 5.43
C SER A 39 -2.56 12.64 5.88
N LEU A 40 -3.87 12.90 6.02
CA LEU A 40 -4.85 11.89 6.42
C LEU A 40 -5.06 10.82 5.33
N LEU A 41 -5.14 11.23 4.06
CA LEU A 41 -5.22 10.31 2.91
C LEU A 41 -3.98 9.40 2.84
N THR A 42 -2.79 9.97 3.01
CA THR A 42 -1.54 9.20 3.00
C THR A 42 -1.45 8.26 4.21
N LEU A 43 -1.91 8.68 5.40
CA LEU A 43 -1.97 7.83 6.58
C LEU A 43 -2.90 6.61 6.36
N ILE A 44 -4.09 6.83 5.80
CA ILE A 44 -5.03 5.74 5.47
C ILE A 44 -4.40 4.79 4.45
N ALA A 45 -3.74 5.33 3.41
CA ALA A 45 -3.08 4.51 2.40
C ALA A 45 -1.98 3.63 3.02
N ILE A 46 -1.14 4.21 3.89
CA ILE A 46 -0.06 3.49 4.58
C ILE A 46 -0.63 2.44 5.53
N MET A 47 -1.66 2.79 6.31
CA MET A 47 -2.30 1.85 7.23
C MET A 47 -2.91 0.67 6.47
N GLY A 48 -3.54 0.93 5.31
CA GLY A 48 -4.04 -0.10 4.42
C GLY A 48 -2.93 -1.00 3.87
N PHE A 49 -1.77 -0.45 3.52
CA PHE A 49 -0.61 -1.24 3.11
C PHE A 49 -0.09 -2.15 4.23
N ILE A 50 -0.02 -1.63 5.46
CA ILE A 50 0.38 -2.42 6.64
C ILE A 50 -0.60 -3.58 6.88
N ILE A 51 -1.90 -3.31 6.86
CA ILE A 51 -2.92 -4.37 7.02
C ILE A 51 -2.78 -5.40 5.90
N ASN A 52 -2.61 -4.95 4.65
CA ASN A 52 -2.42 -5.84 3.52
C ASN A 52 -1.16 -6.71 3.69
N MET A 53 -0.09 -6.16 4.27
CA MET A 53 1.12 -6.93 4.61
C MET A 53 0.83 -7.99 5.67
N LEU A 54 0.19 -7.61 6.78
CA LEU A 54 -0.12 -8.52 7.89
C LEU A 54 -1.00 -9.69 7.44
N VAL A 55 -2.01 -9.42 6.60
CA VAL A 55 -2.86 -10.46 6.00
C VAL A 55 -2.02 -11.41 5.16
N GLY A 56 -1.09 -10.89 4.36
CA GLY A 56 -0.16 -11.72 3.58
C GLY A 56 0.72 -12.61 4.45
N THR A 57 1.29 -12.06 5.52
CA THR A 57 2.12 -12.80 6.48
C THR A 57 1.30 -13.89 7.19
N TYR A 58 0.10 -13.55 7.67
CA TYR A 58 -0.80 -14.49 8.33
C TYR A 58 -1.15 -15.67 7.41
N LEU A 59 -1.52 -15.39 6.16
CA LEU A 59 -1.82 -16.43 5.17
C LEU A 59 -0.63 -17.33 4.89
N SER A 60 0.58 -16.76 4.84
CA SER A 60 1.80 -17.53 4.62
C SER A 60 2.08 -18.51 5.78
N ILE A 61 1.73 -18.14 7.02
CA ILE A 61 1.88 -18.99 8.21
C ILE A 61 0.75 -20.04 8.27
N TRP A 62 -0.45 -19.68 7.82
CA TRP A 62 -1.62 -20.54 7.89
C TRP A 62 -1.68 -21.58 6.77
N LEU A 63 -1.07 -21.30 5.61
CA LEU A 63 -1.05 -22.19 4.45
C LEU A 63 -0.57 -23.62 4.73
N PRO A 64 0.56 -23.82 5.45
CA PRO A 64 1.02 -25.15 5.84
C PRO A 64 -0.03 -25.91 6.66
N THR A 65 -0.72 -25.22 7.58
CA THR A 65 -1.76 -25.83 8.42
C THR A 65 -2.95 -26.34 7.61
N MET A 66 -3.32 -25.66 6.52
CA MET A 66 -4.40 -26.14 5.64
C MET A 66 -4.01 -27.42 4.88
N ARG A 67 -2.73 -27.53 4.51
CA ARG A 67 -2.18 -28.75 3.91
C ARG A 67 -2.23 -29.91 4.90
N ASP A 68 -1.91 -29.67 6.17
CA ASP A 68 -1.98 -30.67 7.24
C ASP A 68 -3.43 -31.10 7.55
N GLN A 69 -4.41 -30.23 7.28
CA GLN A 69 -5.85 -30.53 7.38
C GLN A 69 -6.41 -31.29 6.16
N GLY A 70 -5.55 -31.73 5.23
CA GLY A 70 -5.95 -32.57 4.09
C GLY A 70 -6.54 -31.81 2.90
N TRP A 71 -6.37 -30.49 2.84
CA TRP A 71 -6.83 -29.71 1.68
C TRP A 71 -6.06 -30.12 0.42
N SER A 72 -6.78 -30.25 -0.70
CA SER A 72 -6.14 -30.52 -1.99
C SER A 72 -5.37 -29.30 -2.50
N ILE A 73 -4.31 -29.54 -3.28
CA ILE A 73 -3.49 -28.48 -3.89
C ILE A 73 -4.35 -27.52 -4.71
N ASN A 74 -5.39 -28.03 -5.39
CA ASN A 74 -6.31 -27.21 -6.19
C ASN A 74 -7.17 -26.27 -5.34
N GLN A 75 -7.64 -26.72 -4.17
CA GLN A 75 -8.40 -25.87 -3.24
C GLN A 75 -7.54 -24.77 -2.64
N ILE A 76 -6.30 -25.11 -2.23
CA ILE A 76 -5.33 -24.13 -1.72
C ILE A 76 -4.99 -23.09 -2.80
N GLY A 77 -4.74 -23.54 -4.03
CA GLY A 77 -4.46 -22.66 -5.17
C GLY A 77 -5.63 -21.72 -5.48
N THR A 78 -6.86 -22.22 -5.45
CA THR A 78 -8.07 -21.41 -5.70
C THR A 78 -8.28 -20.37 -4.59
N ALA A 79 -8.14 -20.75 -3.32
CA ALA A 79 -8.24 -19.84 -2.19
C ALA A 79 -7.17 -18.74 -2.25
N LEU A 80 -5.91 -19.12 -2.53
CA LEU A 80 -4.82 -18.17 -2.73
C LEU A 80 -5.06 -17.22 -3.91
N GLY A 81 -5.57 -17.74 -5.03
CA GLY A 81 -5.90 -16.94 -6.20
C GLY A 81 -6.97 -15.89 -5.87
N LEU A 82 -8.04 -16.28 -5.19
CA LEU A 82 -9.10 -15.37 -4.77
C LEU A 82 -8.60 -14.31 -3.80
N ILE A 83 -7.83 -14.71 -2.79
CA ILE A 83 -7.27 -13.78 -1.81
C ILE A 83 -6.26 -12.83 -2.48
N GLY A 84 -5.41 -13.34 -3.36
CA GLY A 84 -4.48 -12.55 -4.16
C GLY A 84 -5.22 -11.50 -4.99
N PHE A 85 -6.32 -11.89 -5.65
CA PHE A 85 -7.16 -10.98 -6.41
C PHE A 85 -7.73 -9.84 -5.55
N ILE A 86 -8.31 -10.17 -4.39
CA ILE A 86 -8.83 -9.17 -3.44
C ILE A 86 -7.72 -8.23 -2.98
N ARG A 87 -6.55 -8.77 -2.62
CA ARG A 87 -5.39 -7.97 -2.18
C ARG A 87 -4.85 -7.05 -3.29
N SER A 88 -4.86 -7.49 -4.54
CA SER A 88 -4.50 -6.63 -5.68
C SER A 88 -5.50 -5.50 -5.89
N PHE A 89 -6.81 -5.76 -5.73
CA PHE A 89 -7.83 -4.72 -5.77
C PHE A 89 -7.65 -3.67 -4.67
N VAL A 90 -7.42 -4.13 -3.43
CA VAL A 90 -7.11 -3.24 -2.30
C VAL A 90 -5.84 -2.44 -2.59
N GLY A 91 -4.80 -3.09 -3.09
CA GLY A 91 -3.55 -2.43 -3.50
C GLY A 91 -3.76 -1.34 -4.53
N ALA A 92 -4.60 -1.57 -5.55
CA ALA A 92 -4.94 -0.58 -6.56
C ALA A 92 -5.68 0.64 -5.97
N ILE A 93 -6.63 0.41 -5.06
CA ILE A 93 -7.34 1.50 -4.37
C ILE A 93 -6.37 2.33 -3.51
N LEU A 94 -5.47 1.67 -2.77
CA LEU A 94 -4.46 2.34 -1.95
C LEU A 94 -3.51 3.18 -2.81
N TRP A 95 -3.09 2.66 -3.96
CA TRP A 95 -2.31 3.44 -4.94
C TRP A 95 -3.09 4.63 -5.51
N GLY A 96 -4.38 4.45 -5.80
CA GLY A 96 -5.26 5.55 -6.21
C GLY A 96 -5.31 6.66 -5.16
N LEU A 97 -5.44 6.29 -3.87
CA LEU A 97 -5.39 7.24 -2.75
C LEU A 97 -4.07 8.00 -2.68
N VAL A 98 -2.94 7.32 -2.88
CA VAL A 98 -1.61 7.96 -2.94
C VAL A 98 -1.51 8.94 -4.11
N LEU A 99 -1.98 8.56 -5.30
CA LEU A 99 -1.97 9.43 -6.47
C LEU A 99 -2.85 10.67 -6.27
N VAL A 100 -4.05 10.50 -5.69
CA VAL A 100 -4.94 11.61 -5.34
C VAL A 100 -4.27 12.52 -4.30
N ALA A 101 -3.57 11.96 -3.31
CA ALA A 101 -2.83 12.75 -2.33
C ALA A 101 -1.70 13.59 -2.98
N ILE A 102 -0.99 13.03 -3.96
CA ILE A 102 0.10 13.71 -4.68
C ILE A 102 -0.44 14.81 -5.61
N PHE A 103 -1.45 14.50 -6.42
CA PHE A 103 -1.91 15.39 -7.49
C PHE A 103 -3.09 16.30 -7.10
N GLY A 104 -3.89 15.92 -6.10
CA GLY A 104 -5.10 16.64 -5.69
C GLY A 104 -4.85 18.03 -5.07
N TRP A 105 -3.59 18.42 -4.84
CA TRP A 105 -3.26 19.72 -4.27
C TRP A 105 -2.84 20.78 -5.30
N ARG A 106 -2.67 20.43 -6.58
CA ARG A 106 -2.20 21.40 -7.59
C ARG A 106 -3.23 22.47 -7.97
N GLU A 107 -4.53 22.24 -7.79
CA GLU A 107 -5.57 23.18 -8.24
C GLU A 107 -5.67 24.45 -7.39
N LYS A 108 -5.35 24.39 -6.08
CA LYS A 108 -5.44 25.57 -5.20
C LYS A 108 -4.39 26.65 -5.46
N ALA A 109 -3.32 26.32 -6.18
CA ALA A 109 -2.26 27.29 -6.49
C ALA A 109 -2.64 28.23 -7.64
N VAL A 110 -3.64 27.89 -8.46
CA VAL A 110 -3.99 28.66 -9.67
C VAL A 110 -5.15 29.63 -9.40
N SER A 111 -6.07 29.32 -8.49
CA SER A 111 -7.24 30.15 -8.20
C SER A 111 -6.96 31.39 -7.33
N GLY A 112 -5.77 31.49 -6.72
CA GLY A 112 -5.41 32.61 -5.84
C GLY A 112 -4.82 33.84 -6.54
N VAL A 113 -4.69 33.82 -7.88
CA VAL A 113 -4.03 34.90 -8.64
C VAL A 113 -5.05 35.88 -9.26
N SER A 114 -6.34 35.53 -9.34
CA SER A 114 -7.33 36.39 -10.00
C SER A 114 -8.06 37.37 -9.08
N GLU A 115 -7.87 37.31 -7.77
CA GLU A 115 -8.62 38.15 -6.82
C GLU A 115 -7.92 39.50 -6.51
N ASP A 116 -6.64 39.63 -6.86
CA ASP A 116 -5.84 40.83 -6.60
C ASP A 116 -5.87 41.86 -7.76
N ALA A 117 -6.63 41.60 -8.84
CA ALA A 117 -6.59 42.40 -10.07
C ALA A 117 -7.66 43.51 -10.16
N HIS A 118 -8.51 43.69 -9.14
CA HIS A 118 -9.59 44.69 -9.16
C HIS A 118 -9.67 45.51 -7.87
N THR A 119 -8.74 46.46 -7.73
CA THR A 119 -8.97 47.69 -6.96
C THR A 119 -8.37 48.89 -7.69
N PRO A 120 -9.18 49.68 -8.41
CA PRO A 120 -8.81 51.03 -8.85
C PRO A 120 -8.80 52.04 -7.69
#